data_AF-C7DAB8-F1
#
_entry.id   AF-C7DAB8-F1
#
_cell.length_a   1.000
_cell.length_b   1.000
_cell.length_c   1.000
_cell.angle_alpha   90.00
_cell.angle_beta   90.00
_cell.angle_gamma   90.00
#
_symmetry.space_group_name_H-M   'P 1'
#
loop_
_entity.id
_entity.type
_entity.pdbx_description
1 polymer ?
#
loop_
_entity_poly.entity_id
_entity_poly.type
_entity_poly.pdbx_seq_one_letter_code
_entity_poly.pdbx_strand_id
1 'polypeptide(L)' 'MRQTLGVSERRACRTLGQYRSTQRKVPTGRSDEELLTEDIIELARKYGRYGYRMVTGLLNNSG' A
#
# COMPACT_ATOMS: atom_id res chain seq x y z
N MET A 1 17.04 6.22 3.77
CA MET A 1 18.46 5.94 4.06
C MET A 1 18.61 4.43 4.24
N ARG A 2 19.45 3.72 3.46
CA ARG A 2 19.63 2.26 3.66
C ARG A 2 20.50 2.04 4.89
N GLN A 3 20.01 1.30 5.87
CA GLN A 3 20.78 0.95 7.07
C GLN A 3 21.94 0.02 6.70
N THR A 4 23.11 0.27 7.25
CA THR A 4 24.28 -0.60 7.13
C THR A 4 24.07 -1.81 8.06
N LEU A 5 23.47 -2.87 7.53
CA LEU A 5 23.34 -4.13 8.25
C LEU A 5 24.69 -4.87 8.21
N GLY A 6 25.03 -5.63 9.26
CA GLY A 6 26.23 -6.49 9.30
C GLY A 6 26.20 -7.66 8.30
N VAL A 7 25.16 -7.73 7.47
CA VAL A 7 24.98 -8.71 6.40
C VAL A 7 24.59 -7.99 5.11
N SER A 8 25.04 -8.52 3.98
CA SER A 8 24.64 -7.96 2.69
C SER A 8 23.13 -8.13 2.47
N GLU A 9 22.50 -7.11 1.89
CA GLU A 9 21.08 -7.11 1.50
C GLU A 9 20.70 -8.37 0.70
N ARG A 10 21.61 -8.85 -0.18
CA ARG A 10 21.43 -10.10 -0.95
C ARG A 10 21.28 -11.31 -0.03
N ARG A 11 22.10 -11.43 1.02
CA ARG A 11 22.05 -12.54 1.98
C ARG A 11 20.78 -12.47 2.83
N ALA A 12 20.42 -11.27 3.30
CA ALA A 12 19.19 -11.05 4.05
C ALA A 12 17.94 -11.44 3.23
N CYS A 13 17.82 -10.94 2.00
CA CYS A 13 16.68 -11.24 1.12
C CYS A 13 16.55 -12.74 0.82
N ARG A 14 17.66 -13.42 0.48
CA ARG A 14 17.66 -14.87 0.25
C ARG A 14 17.19 -15.65 1.48
N THR A 15 17.64 -15.24 2.67
CA THR A 15 17.28 -15.90 3.94
C THR A 15 15.80 -15.73 4.25
N LEU A 16 15.25 -14.55 4.00
CA LEU A 16 13.82 -14.26 4.19
C LEU A 16 12.91 -14.80 3.07
N GLY A 17 13.49 -15.41 2.02
CA GLY A 17 12.73 -15.81 0.83
C GLY A 17 12.11 -14.64 0.05
N GLN A 18 12.55 -13.41 0.33
CA GLN A 18 12.02 -12.20 -0.31
C GLN A 18 12.82 -11.85 -1.56
N TYR A 19 12.13 -11.36 -2.59
CA TYR A 19 12.79 -10.79 -3.75
C TYR A 19 13.55 -9.53 -3.36
N ARG A 20 14.83 -9.46 -3.75
CA ARG A 20 15.66 -8.29 -3.50
C ARG A 20 15.09 -7.01 -4.11
N SER A 21 14.34 -7.10 -5.21
CA SER A 21 13.68 -5.94 -5.84
C SER A 21 12.68 -5.24 -4.91
N THR A 22 11.99 -5.99 -4.05
CA THR A 22 11.06 -5.47 -3.05
C THR A 22 11.79 -4.60 -2.02
N GLN A 23 12.96 -5.05 -1.54
CA GLN A 23 13.76 -4.32 -0.55
C GLN A 23 14.58 -3.16 -1.16
N ARG A 24 14.89 -3.23 -2.46
CA ARG A 24 15.67 -2.19 -3.14
C ARG A 24 14.91 -0.88 -3.31
N LYS A 25 13.60 -0.96 -3.53
CA LYS A 25 12.74 0.21 -3.75
C LYS A 25 12.27 0.74 -2.40
N VAL A 26 12.52 2.01 -2.13
CA VAL A 26 11.90 2.67 -0.98
C VAL A 26 10.40 2.71 -1.26
N PRO A 27 9.54 2.18 -0.37
CA PRO A 27 8.10 2.34 -0.52
C PRO A 27 7.78 3.84 -0.50
N THR A 28 7.22 4.33 -1.59
CA THR A 28 6.67 5.67 -1.66
C THR A 28 5.15 5.50 -1.67
N GLY A 29 4.51 5.77 -0.54
CA GLY A 29 3.05 5.85 -0.47
C GLY A 29 2.55 7.02 -1.31
N ARG A 30 1.26 7.01 -1.68
CA ARG A 30 0.67 8.20 -2.29
C ARG A 30 0.47 9.26 -1.21
N SER A 31 0.63 10.53 -1.55
CA SER A 31 0.41 11.63 -0.59
C SER A 31 -1.02 11.71 -0.05
N ASP A 32 -1.98 11.19 -0.81
CA ASP A 32 -3.42 11.18 -0.51
C ASP A 32 -3.91 9.82 0.03
N GLU A 33 -3.02 8.87 0.34
CA GLU A 33 -3.40 7.51 0.73
C GLU A 33 -4.23 7.46 2.02
N GLU A 34 -3.94 8.35 2.97
CA GLU A 34 -4.68 8.47 4.22
C GLU A 34 -6.11 8.97 3.98
N LEU A 35 -6.26 10.05 3.20
CA LEU A 35 -7.58 10.59 2.81
C LEU A 35 -8.38 9.56 2.01
N LEU A 36 -7.75 8.88 1.05
CA LEU A 36 -8.38 7.82 0.27
C LEU A 36 -8.89 6.67 1.16
N THR A 37 -8.14 6.34 2.22
CA THR A 37 -8.53 5.30 3.18
C THR A 37 -9.75 5.74 3.99
N GLU A 38 -9.79 7.00 4.43
CA GLU A 38 -10.93 7.57 5.13
C GLU A 38 -12.20 7.56 4.25
N ASP A 39 -12.09 7.98 2.99
CA ASP A 39 -13.20 7.97 2.04
C ASP A 39 -13.74 6.56 1.78
N ILE A 40 -12.83 5.57 1.63
CA ILE A 40 -13.21 4.16 1.49
C ILE A 40 -13.98 3.68 2.73
N ILE A 41 -13.50 4.02 3.93
CA ILE A 41 -14.15 3.65 5.19
C ILE A 41 -15.54 4.30 5.31
N GLU A 42 -15.67 5.58 4.96
CA GLU A 42 -16.96 6.27 4.97
C GLU A 42 -17.95 5.61 4.01
N LEU A 43 -17.54 5.36 2.76
CA LEU A 43 -18.38 4.72 1.76
C LEU A 43 -18.78 3.29 2.17
N ALA A 44 -17.86 2.52 2.74
CA ALA A 44 -18.16 1.18 3.25
C ALA A 44 -19.13 1.21 4.44
N ARG A 45 -18.99 2.19 5.35
CA ARG A 45 -19.94 2.38 6.47
C ARG A 45 -21.33 2.78 5.97
N LYS A 46 -21.40 3.68 4.98
CA LYS A 46 -22.65 4.20 4.41
C LYS A 46 -23.35 3.16 3.54
N TYR A 47 -22.58 2.36 2.79
CA TYR A 47 -23.09 1.39 1.83
C TYR A 47 -22.51 0.00 2.11
N GLY A 48 -22.81 -0.59 3.27
CA GLY A 48 -22.19 -1.85 3.74
C GLY A 48 -22.32 -3.09 2.83
N ARG A 49 -23.18 -3.09 1.80
CA ARG A 49 -23.25 -4.15 0.77
C ARG A 49 -22.35 -3.90 -0.43
N TYR A 50 -21.77 -2.71 -0.54
CA TYR A 50 -20.99 -2.33 -1.70
C TYR A 50 -19.60 -2.92 -1.58
N GLY A 51 -19.26 -3.81 -2.51
CA GLY A 51 -17.90 -4.30 -2.67
C GLY A 51 -16.98 -3.25 -3.28
N TYR A 52 -15.68 -3.57 -3.34
CA TYR A 52 -14.64 -2.64 -3.79
C TYR A 52 -14.96 -1.97 -5.14
N ARG A 53 -15.58 -2.68 -6.10
CA ARG A 53 -15.91 -2.12 -7.43
C ARG A 53 -16.88 -0.95 -7.36
N MET A 54 -17.90 -1.04 -6.51
CA MET A 54 -18.89 0.02 -6.36
C MET A 54 -18.30 1.22 -5.62
N VAL A 55 -17.53 0.96 -4.57
CA VAL A 55 -16.80 2.00 -3.82
C VAL A 55 -15.82 2.74 -4.76
N THR A 56 -15.04 2.04 -5.58
CA THR A 56 -14.16 2.65 -6.58
C THR A 56 -14.93 3.50 -7.59
N GLY A 57 -16.10 3.05 -8.04
CA GLY A 57 -16.95 3.86 -8.94
C GLY A 57 -17.44 5.15 -8.29
N LEU A 58 -17.80 5.12 -7.00
CA LEU A 58 -18.18 6.32 -6.25
C LEU A 58 -17.01 7.28 -6.09
N LEU A 59 -15.83 6.77 -5.73
CA LEU A 59 -14.60 7.56 -5.60
C LEU A 59 -14.21 8.27 -6.91
N ASN A 60 -14.30 7.57 -8.04
CA ASN A 60 -14.01 8.17 -9.35
C ASN A 60 -15.04 9.24 -9.77
N ASN A 61 -16.26 9.16 -9.23
CA ASN A 61 -17.32 10.14 -9.53
C ASN A 61 -17.29 11.35 -8.58
N SER A 62 -16.55 11.27 -7.47
CA SER A 62 -16.44 12.36 -6.48
C SER A 62 -15.39 13.42 -6.82
N GLY A 63 -14.54 13.22 -7.84
CA GLY A 63 -13.56 14.20 -8.33
C GLY A 63 -12.23 13.60 -8.74
#